data_AF-A0A3R7ART7-F1
#
_entry.id   AF-A0A3R7ART7-F1
#
_cell.length_a   1.000
_cell.length_b   1.000
_cell.length_c   1.000
_cell.angle_alpha   90.00
_cell.angle_beta   90.00
_cell.angle_gamma   90.00
#
_symmetry.space_group_name_H-M   'P 1'
#
loop_
_entity.id
_entity.type
_entity.pdbx_description
1 polymer ?
#
loop_
_entity_poly.entity_id
_entity_poly.type
_entity_poly.pdbx_seq_one_letter_code
_entity_poly.pdbx_strand_id
1 'polypeptide(L)'
;MRALCAHVERKIASQLPHQFALVHDGWSHGSTHYLAIFATFPSSDPIGYTWTLLAFAPINDEESLSADDHYEFTVFVLELFGKTWDNVVALIGDNCSTNGAFARRAGVPLIGCTSHLFILFMSDMLADHADVIDKVNQLMTKLRFTLPAARLRRLTPLVAKTNNTTRWSSTYSMLKRYNEIKSFLIDINDNNIDVLRLNVVEDREVTTLLTKLEDLNAITLALQSEDCSLLDARQIFDTVIEDYPDAAARLDRSTAIVKNPAFEDGVVKVLLGSKASLTSVEAQAIKALRDSQARQGSEEGAAVPALSLAERALKKKKVMGAPSVYKDCRFLRPTSNMCERFSSATKLAVGDRRCSITPKNFEEQLFLRANIHFWTTEDVQAMMRTLELLAEVSVSLEMMELCNVMEALDVKDNDEDGHSLDVMEILQL
;
A
#
# COMPACT_ATOMS: atom_id res chain seq x y z
N MET A 1 -27.51 1.29 2.81
CA MET A 1 -26.07 1.53 2.57
C MET A 1 -25.78 2.27 1.26
N ARG A 2 -26.27 1.78 0.12
CA ARG A 2 -26.20 2.44 -1.20
C ARG A 2 -26.41 3.96 -1.22
N ALA A 3 -27.43 4.48 -0.52
CA ALA A 3 -27.69 5.92 -0.46
C ALA A 3 -26.52 6.70 0.16
N LEU A 4 -25.88 6.15 1.19
CA LEU A 4 -24.71 6.74 1.83
C LEU A 4 -23.49 6.66 0.91
N CYS A 5 -23.32 5.56 0.16
CA CYS A 5 -22.27 5.47 -0.87
C CYS A 5 -22.44 6.59 -1.91
N ALA A 6 -23.65 6.78 -2.45
CA ALA A 6 -23.94 7.85 -3.40
C ALA A 6 -23.77 9.27 -2.80
N HIS A 7 -23.91 9.42 -1.49
CA HIS A 7 -23.60 10.68 -0.80
C HIS A 7 -22.09 10.92 -0.71
N VAL A 8 -21.33 9.89 -0.34
CA VAL A 8 -19.86 9.92 -0.29
C VAL A 8 -19.27 10.13 -1.68
N GLU A 9 -19.78 9.45 -2.71
CA GLU A 9 -19.37 9.62 -4.11
C GLU A 9 -19.50 11.07 -4.57
N ARG A 10 -20.63 11.73 -4.26
CA ARG A 10 -20.82 13.16 -4.57
C ARG A 10 -19.82 14.05 -3.83
N LYS A 11 -19.54 13.77 -2.56
CA LYS A 11 -18.52 14.52 -1.81
C LYS A 11 -17.13 14.32 -2.43
N ILE A 12 -16.74 13.09 -2.75
CA ILE A 12 -15.49 12.79 -3.45
C ILE A 12 -15.44 13.54 -4.78
N ALA A 13 -16.47 13.45 -5.63
CA ALA A 13 -16.52 14.12 -6.94
C ALA A 13 -16.29 15.65 -6.83
N SER A 14 -16.85 16.28 -5.79
CA SER A 14 -16.66 17.72 -5.53
C SER A 14 -15.28 18.11 -4.97
N GLN A 15 -14.57 17.18 -4.33
CA GLN A 15 -13.25 17.45 -3.72
C GLN A 15 -12.09 16.94 -4.58
N LEU A 16 -12.33 15.96 -5.46
CA LEU A 16 -11.31 15.36 -6.30
C LEU A 16 -10.76 16.43 -7.26
N PRO A 17 -9.45 16.71 -7.23
CA PRO A 17 -8.88 17.80 -8.00
C PRO A 17 -8.93 17.52 -9.51
N HIS A 18 -8.57 18.52 -10.31
CA HIS A 18 -8.46 18.35 -11.77
C HIS A 18 -7.35 17.36 -12.17
N GLN A 19 -6.30 17.22 -11.36
CA GLN A 19 -5.20 16.28 -11.64
C GLN A 19 -4.86 15.48 -10.39
N PHE A 20 -4.78 14.17 -10.56
CA PHE A 20 -4.45 13.18 -9.54
C PHE A 20 -3.76 11.97 -10.18
N ALA A 21 -3.14 11.12 -9.37
CA ALA A 21 -2.66 9.82 -9.82
C ALA A 21 -3.61 8.72 -9.34
N LEU A 22 -3.64 7.61 -10.06
CA LEU A 22 -4.37 6.43 -9.62
C LEU A 22 -3.40 5.39 -9.07
N VAL A 23 -3.71 4.85 -7.90
CA VAL A 23 -3.03 3.69 -7.34
C VAL A 23 -4.00 2.52 -7.39
N HIS A 24 -3.60 1.42 -8.03
CA HIS A 24 -4.49 0.28 -8.21
C HIS A 24 -3.81 -1.04 -7.91
N ASP A 25 -4.60 -2.00 -7.44
CA ASP A 25 -4.17 -3.38 -7.27
C ASP A 25 -5.36 -4.34 -7.27
N GLY A 26 -5.11 -5.56 -7.71
CA GLY A 26 -6.09 -6.63 -7.77
C GLY A 26 -6.08 -7.48 -6.49
N TRP A 27 -7.26 -7.84 -6.00
CA TRP A 27 -7.41 -8.73 -4.85
C TRP A 27 -8.48 -9.78 -5.11
N SER A 28 -8.11 -11.05 -4.95
CA SER A 28 -9.05 -12.16 -5.13
C SER A 28 -9.48 -12.76 -3.79
N HIS A 29 -10.78 -13.03 -3.65
CA HIS A 29 -11.34 -13.75 -2.52
C HIS A 29 -12.47 -14.68 -2.97
N GLY A 30 -12.41 -15.94 -2.52
CA GLY A 30 -13.29 -16.98 -3.03
C GLY A 30 -13.10 -17.13 -4.54
N SER A 31 -14.19 -16.96 -5.29
CA SER A 31 -14.21 -17.01 -6.76
C SER A 31 -14.26 -15.64 -7.44
N THR A 32 -14.13 -14.54 -6.69
CA THR A 32 -14.31 -13.18 -7.20
C THR A 32 -12.99 -12.42 -7.16
N HIS A 33 -12.67 -11.72 -8.24
CA HIS A 33 -11.52 -10.82 -8.35
C HIS A 33 -12.00 -9.37 -8.29
N TYR A 34 -11.49 -8.63 -7.31
CA TYR A 34 -11.81 -7.22 -7.11
C TYR A 34 -10.63 -6.36 -7.54
N LEU A 35 -10.92 -5.20 -8.13
CA LEU A 35 -9.94 -4.16 -8.40
C LEU A 35 -10.15 -3.00 -7.43
N ALA A 36 -9.13 -2.69 -6.63
CA ALA A 36 -9.09 -1.48 -5.83
C ALA A 36 -8.46 -0.35 -6.64
N ILE A 37 -9.11 0.82 -6.68
CA ILE A 37 -8.61 2.03 -7.33
C ILE A 37 -8.69 3.19 -6.34
N PHE A 38 -7.53 3.70 -5.94
CA PHE A 38 -7.39 4.91 -5.15
C PHE A 38 -6.98 6.08 -6.03
N ALA A 39 -7.46 7.28 -5.72
CA ALA A 39 -6.88 8.51 -6.23
C ALA A 39 -5.96 9.12 -5.18
N THR A 40 -4.73 9.47 -5.55
CA THR A 40 -3.80 10.25 -4.73
C THR A 40 -3.59 11.63 -5.34
N PHE A 41 -3.54 12.66 -4.50
CA PHE A 41 -3.37 14.03 -4.96
C PHE A 41 -2.73 14.93 -3.90
N PRO A 42 -2.14 16.07 -4.31
CA PRO A 42 -1.49 17.00 -3.37
C PRO A 42 -2.46 17.47 -2.28
N SER A 43 -1.97 17.59 -1.06
CA SER A 43 -2.73 18.11 0.07
C SER A 43 -1.86 19.03 0.94
N SER A 44 -2.49 19.77 1.84
CA SER A 44 -1.78 20.58 2.85
C SER A 44 -1.28 19.78 4.04
N ASP A 45 -1.50 18.46 4.07
CA ASP A 45 -0.98 17.58 5.10
C ASP A 45 0.56 17.66 5.13
N PRO A 46 1.22 17.55 6.30
CA PRO A 46 2.68 17.48 6.37
C PRO A 46 3.31 16.46 5.42
N ILE A 47 2.64 15.33 5.16
CA ILE A 47 3.08 14.30 4.21
C ILE A 47 3.02 14.74 2.75
N GLY A 48 2.25 15.79 2.45
CA GLY A 48 2.17 16.45 1.13
C GLY A 48 1.13 15.89 0.17
N TYR A 49 0.39 14.87 0.58
CA TYR A 49 -0.67 14.29 -0.23
C TYR A 49 -1.83 13.79 0.61
N THR A 50 -2.92 13.45 -0.05
CA THR A 50 -4.02 12.70 0.52
C THR A 50 -4.54 11.72 -0.52
N TRP A 51 -5.46 10.85 -0.11
CA TRP A 51 -5.99 9.79 -0.95
C TRP A 51 -7.46 9.53 -0.65
N THR A 52 -8.17 8.94 -1.61
CA THR A 52 -9.54 8.47 -1.48
C THR A 52 -9.72 7.21 -2.31
N LEU A 53 -10.51 6.25 -1.82
CA LEU A 53 -10.86 5.06 -2.60
C LEU A 53 -11.97 5.45 -3.58
N LEU A 54 -11.73 5.28 -4.88
CA LEU A 54 -12.71 5.53 -5.93
C LEU A 54 -13.57 4.30 -6.20
N ALA A 55 -12.95 3.12 -6.21
CA ALA A 55 -13.65 1.87 -6.46
C ALA A 55 -12.98 0.71 -5.73
N PHE A 56 -13.80 -0.19 -5.22
CA PHE A 56 -13.41 -1.56 -4.89
C PHE A 56 -14.56 -2.44 -5.32
N ALA A 57 -14.43 -3.06 -6.49
CA ALA A 57 -15.48 -3.86 -7.10
C ALA A 57 -14.89 -4.89 -8.08
N PRO A 58 -15.64 -5.94 -8.43
CA PRO A 58 -15.29 -6.80 -9.56
C PRO A 58 -15.21 -5.99 -10.85
N ILE A 59 -14.32 -6.42 -11.75
CA ILE A 59 -14.24 -5.85 -13.10
C ILE A 59 -15.54 -6.22 -13.84
N ASN A 60 -16.01 -5.34 -14.74
CA ASN A 60 -17.28 -5.51 -15.46
C ASN A 60 -17.38 -6.85 -16.21
N ASP A 61 -16.29 -7.27 -16.84
CA ASP A 61 -16.13 -8.60 -17.42
C ASP A 61 -15.22 -9.44 -16.52
N GLU A 62 -15.82 -10.28 -15.67
CA GLU A 62 -15.08 -11.17 -14.77
C GLU A 62 -14.40 -12.35 -15.50
N GLU A 63 -14.70 -12.56 -16.80
CA GLU A 63 -14.06 -13.62 -17.59
C GLU A 63 -12.67 -13.21 -18.11
N SER A 64 -12.31 -11.92 -17.99
CA SER A 64 -11.04 -11.40 -18.48
C SER A 64 -10.43 -10.36 -17.54
N LEU A 65 -9.13 -10.52 -17.26
CA LEU A 65 -8.33 -9.59 -16.46
C LEU A 65 -7.32 -8.85 -17.35
N SER A 66 -7.71 -8.54 -18.60
CA SER A 66 -6.81 -7.94 -19.57
C SER A 66 -6.59 -6.46 -19.29
N ALA A 67 -5.57 -5.88 -19.93
CA ALA A 67 -5.32 -4.45 -19.86
C ALA A 67 -6.49 -3.60 -20.40
N ASP A 68 -7.25 -4.12 -21.37
CA ASP A 68 -8.41 -3.42 -21.93
C ASP A 68 -9.59 -3.44 -20.94
N ASP A 69 -9.81 -4.55 -20.23
CA ASP A 69 -10.88 -4.63 -19.21
C ASP A 69 -10.60 -3.72 -18.01
N HIS A 70 -9.34 -3.64 -17.58
CA HIS A 70 -8.91 -2.68 -16.57
C HIS A 70 -9.12 -1.24 -17.05
N TYR A 71 -8.85 -0.96 -18.33
CA TYR A 71 -9.06 0.36 -18.92
C TYR A 71 -10.54 0.74 -18.94
N GLU A 72 -11.42 -0.11 -19.48
CA GLU A 72 -12.85 0.17 -19.58
C GLU A 72 -13.52 0.28 -18.19
N PHE A 73 -13.13 -0.58 -17.24
CA PHE A 73 -13.59 -0.43 -15.86
C PHE A 73 -13.14 0.89 -15.24
N THR A 74 -11.89 1.30 -15.47
CA THR A 74 -11.39 2.59 -14.96
C THR A 74 -12.08 3.78 -15.62
N VAL A 75 -12.46 3.69 -16.90
CA VAL A 75 -13.30 4.71 -17.56
C VAL A 75 -14.62 4.87 -16.82
N PHE A 76 -15.32 3.76 -16.56
CA PHE A 76 -16.57 3.78 -15.80
C PHE A 76 -16.37 4.43 -14.42
N VAL A 77 -15.33 4.04 -13.68
CA VAL A 77 -15.02 4.61 -12.36
C VAL A 77 -14.78 6.12 -12.45
N LEU A 78 -13.98 6.59 -13.42
CA LEU A 78 -13.71 8.02 -13.59
C LEU A 78 -15.00 8.81 -13.91
N GLU A 79 -15.89 8.26 -14.74
CA GLU A 79 -17.15 8.89 -15.11
C GLU A 79 -18.09 9.08 -13.91
N LEU A 80 -18.10 8.16 -12.93
CA LEU A 80 -18.86 8.30 -11.68
C LEU A 80 -18.49 9.59 -10.91
N PHE A 81 -17.24 10.03 -11.02
CA PHE A 81 -16.74 11.24 -10.36
C PHE A 81 -16.63 12.45 -11.30
N GLY A 82 -17.19 12.36 -12.52
CA GLY A 82 -17.12 13.42 -13.52
C GLY A 82 -15.70 13.69 -14.03
N LYS A 83 -14.87 12.65 -14.11
CA LYS A 83 -13.48 12.71 -14.57
C LYS A 83 -13.28 11.88 -15.84
N THR A 84 -12.15 12.10 -16.49
CA THR A 84 -11.66 11.30 -17.62
C THR A 84 -10.17 11.01 -17.43
N TRP A 85 -9.58 10.24 -18.36
CA TRP A 85 -8.14 10.00 -18.38
C TRP A 85 -7.29 11.29 -18.48
N ASP A 86 -7.85 12.39 -18.98
CA ASP A 86 -7.16 13.70 -19.02
C ASP A 86 -6.86 14.26 -17.61
N ASN A 87 -7.57 13.77 -16.59
CA ASN A 87 -7.35 14.12 -15.19
C ASN A 87 -6.27 13.25 -14.52
N VAL A 88 -5.89 12.12 -15.11
CA VAL A 88 -4.94 11.18 -14.51
C VAL A 88 -3.53 11.50 -14.99
N VAL A 89 -2.61 11.79 -14.06
CA VAL A 89 -1.22 12.14 -14.41
C VAL A 89 -0.27 10.93 -14.42
N ALA A 90 -0.63 9.86 -13.72
CA ALA A 90 0.12 8.61 -13.64
C ALA A 90 -0.76 7.48 -13.12
N LEU A 91 -0.41 6.25 -13.51
CA LEU A 91 -0.84 5.02 -12.85
C LEU A 91 0.26 4.51 -11.93
N ILE A 92 -0.11 3.95 -10.79
CA ILE A 92 0.80 3.39 -9.79
C ILE A 92 0.29 1.98 -9.48
N GLY A 93 1.12 0.98 -9.72
CA GLY A 93 0.75 -0.42 -9.57
C GLY A 93 1.96 -1.32 -9.56
N ASP A 94 1.73 -2.61 -9.41
CA ASP A 94 2.79 -3.60 -9.51
C ASP A 94 3.44 -3.60 -10.92
N ASN A 95 4.64 -4.17 -11.02
CA ASN A 95 5.43 -4.13 -12.26
C ASN A 95 5.00 -5.17 -13.32
N CYS A 96 3.82 -5.77 -13.19
CA CYS A 96 3.39 -6.82 -14.10
C CYS A 96 3.19 -6.29 -15.53
N SER A 97 3.31 -7.21 -16.50
CA SER A 97 3.17 -6.84 -17.92
C SER A 97 1.79 -6.29 -18.27
N THR A 98 0.73 -6.75 -17.59
CA THR A 98 -0.65 -6.27 -17.74
C THR A 98 -0.76 -4.80 -17.34
N ASN A 99 -0.17 -4.40 -16.21
CA ASN A 99 -0.15 -3.00 -15.78
C ASN A 99 0.64 -2.10 -16.72
N GLY A 100 1.75 -2.61 -17.28
CA GLY A 100 2.48 -1.92 -18.34
C GLY A 100 1.63 -1.74 -19.62
N ALA A 101 0.85 -2.74 -20.01
CA ALA A 101 -0.06 -2.65 -21.15
C ALA A 101 -1.24 -1.70 -20.86
N PHE A 102 -1.80 -1.74 -19.65
CA PHE A 102 -2.89 -0.89 -19.18
C PHE A 102 -2.48 0.59 -19.20
N ALA A 103 -1.31 0.94 -18.64
CA ALA A 103 -0.81 2.31 -18.68
C ALA A 103 -0.56 2.82 -20.11
N ARG A 104 -0.02 1.98 -21.00
CA ARG A 104 0.11 2.32 -22.42
C ARG A 104 -1.24 2.55 -23.09
N ARG A 105 -2.24 1.70 -22.80
CA ARG A 105 -3.61 1.82 -23.31
C ARG A 105 -4.28 3.11 -22.82
N ALA A 106 -3.98 3.52 -21.60
CA ALA A 106 -4.44 4.77 -20.99
C ALA A 106 -3.67 6.02 -21.45
N GLY A 107 -2.49 5.87 -22.04
CA GLY A 107 -1.66 6.99 -22.49
C GLY A 107 -1.00 7.78 -21.36
N VAL A 108 -0.87 7.19 -20.18
CA VAL A 108 -0.26 7.80 -18.98
C VAL A 108 0.95 6.99 -18.51
N PRO A 109 1.93 7.61 -17.82
CA PRO A 109 3.09 6.89 -17.30
C PRO A 109 2.68 5.91 -16.20
N LEU A 110 3.35 4.75 -16.15
CA LEU A 110 3.30 3.82 -15.04
C LEU A 110 4.48 4.10 -14.09
N ILE A 111 4.17 4.34 -12.83
CA ILE A 111 5.12 4.23 -11.73
C ILE A 111 5.03 2.81 -11.20
N GLY A 112 6.13 2.08 -11.34
CA GLY A 112 6.24 0.72 -10.86
C GLY A 112 6.36 0.64 -9.33
N CYS A 113 5.75 -0.37 -8.71
CA CYS A 113 5.86 -0.58 -7.27
C CYS A 113 7.31 -0.93 -6.89
N THR A 114 7.95 -0.05 -6.11
CA THR A 114 9.31 -0.25 -5.61
C THR A 114 9.39 -1.42 -4.62
N SER A 115 8.36 -1.67 -3.81
CA SER A 115 8.28 -2.89 -2.99
C SER A 115 8.40 -4.14 -3.85
N HIS A 116 7.71 -4.19 -4.99
CA HIS A 116 7.76 -5.34 -5.90
C HIS A 116 9.17 -5.47 -6.53
N LEU A 117 9.81 -4.37 -6.94
CA LEU A 117 11.21 -4.42 -7.43
C LEU A 117 12.15 -4.99 -6.37
N PHE A 118 12.00 -4.55 -5.11
CA PHE A 118 12.81 -5.03 -4.01
C PHE A 118 12.55 -6.51 -3.70
N ILE A 119 11.30 -6.96 -3.77
CA ILE A 119 10.94 -8.39 -3.63
C ILE A 119 11.62 -9.24 -4.72
N LEU A 120 11.69 -8.76 -5.97
CA LEU A 120 12.38 -9.48 -7.05
C LEU A 120 13.87 -9.62 -6.76
N PHE A 121 14.52 -8.55 -6.28
CA PHE A 121 15.91 -8.61 -5.82
C PHE A 121 16.10 -9.61 -4.67
N MET A 122 15.23 -9.57 -3.65
CA MET A 122 15.27 -10.50 -2.54
C MET A 122 15.08 -11.95 -2.98
N SER A 123 14.24 -12.19 -3.99
CA SER A 123 14.06 -13.52 -4.57
C SER A 123 15.33 -14.04 -5.22
N ASP A 124 16.05 -13.19 -5.96
CA ASP A 124 17.32 -13.58 -6.58
C ASP A 124 18.37 -13.88 -5.50
N MET A 125 18.48 -13.03 -4.46
CA MET A 125 19.44 -13.19 -3.36
C MET A 125 19.17 -14.44 -2.50
N LEU A 126 17.91 -14.75 -2.23
CA LEU A 126 17.55 -15.93 -1.44
C LEU A 126 17.70 -17.25 -2.23
N ALA A 127 17.74 -17.20 -3.56
CA ALA A 127 17.92 -18.39 -4.39
C ALA A 127 19.28 -19.07 -4.12
N ASP A 128 20.33 -18.29 -3.82
CA ASP A 128 21.66 -18.79 -3.47
C ASP A 128 21.68 -19.55 -2.13
N HIS A 129 20.64 -19.41 -1.32
CA HIS A 129 20.50 -20.03 0.00
C HIS A 129 19.31 -21.00 0.08
N ALA A 130 18.75 -21.41 -1.07
CA ALA A 130 17.52 -22.20 -1.13
C ALA A 130 17.60 -23.51 -0.32
N ASP A 131 18.73 -24.22 -0.39
CA ASP A 131 18.91 -25.51 0.28
C ASP A 131 18.82 -25.40 1.80
N VAL A 132 19.50 -24.41 2.40
CA VAL A 132 19.48 -24.23 3.85
C VAL A 132 18.14 -23.67 4.32
N ILE A 133 17.53 -22.78 3.53
CA ILE A 133 16.18 -22.25 3.81
C ILE A 133 15.15 -23.38 3.81
N ASP A 134 15.21 -24.28 2.83
CA ASP A 134 14.27 -25.40 2.73
C ASP A 134 14.43 -26.37 3.91
N LYS A 135 15.67 -26.68 4.31
CA LYS A 135 15.94 -27.49 5.51
C LYS A 135 15.34 -26.88 6.77
N VAL A 136 15.55 -25.57 6.99
CA VAL A 136 14.91 -24.87 8.11
C VAL A 136 13.39 -24.97 7.97
N ASN A 137 12.83 -24.75 6.79
CA ASN A 137 11.38 -24.81 6.60
C ASN A 137 10.79 -26.20 6.88
N GLN A 138 11.46 -27.28 6.47
CA GLN A 138 11.06 -28.66 6.79
C GLN A 138 11.04 -28.90 8.31
N LEU A 139 12.11 -28.51 9.00
CA LEU A 139 12.21 -28.59 10.47
C LEU A 139 11.12 -27.78 11.16
N MET A 140 10.96 -26.52 10.76
CA MET A 140 9.96 -25.60 11.33
C MET A 140 8.53 -26.10 11.08
N THR A 141 8.27 -26.68 9.91
CA THR A 141 6.98 -27.33 9.59
C THR A 141 6.74 -28.52 10.51
N LYS A 142 7.74 -29.38 10.73
CA LYS A 142 7.63 -30.53 11.63
C LYS A 142 7.32 -30.10 13.07
N LEU A 143 7.93 -29.01 13.53
CA LEU A 143 7.68 -28.43 14.85
C LEU A 143 6.26 -27.87 15.03
N ARG A 144 5.49 -27.65 13.96
CA ARG A 144 4.08 -27.25 14.04
C ARG A 144 3.11 -28.40 14.27
N PHE A 145 3.54 -29.65 14.12
CA PHE A 145 2.68 -30.81 14.41
C PHE A 145 2.33 -30.89 15.89
N THR A 146 1.14 -31.42 16.20
CA THR A 146 0.54 -31.39 17.54
C THR A 146 1.49 -31.87 18.64
N LEU A 147 2.16 -33.01 18.44
CA LEU A 147 3.07 -33.58 19.43
C LEU A 147 4.41 -32.83 19.53
N PRO A 148 5.18 -32.59 18.44
CA PRO A 148 6.37 -31.73 18.49
C PRO A 148 6.10 -30.33 19.07
N ALA A 149 5.01 -29.68 18.67
CA ALA A 149 4.62 -28.38 19.19
C ALA A 149 4.32 -28.43 20.70
N ALA A 150 3.67 -29.49 21.18
CA ALA A 150 3.41 -29.66 22.61
C ALA A 150 4.70 -29.88 23.41
N ARG A 151 5.70 -30.56 22.84
CA ARG A 151 7.02 -30.72 23.45
C ARG A 151 7.78 -29.40 23.48
N LEU A 152 7.81 -28.67 22.37
CA LEU A 152 8.44 -27.35 22.29
C LEU A 152 7.83 -26.37 23.30
N ARG A 153 6.50 -26.36 23.46
CA ARG A 153 5.81 -25.52 24.46
C ARG A 153 6.20 -25.79 25.91
N ARG A 154 6.76 -26.97 26.22
CA ARG A 154 7.28 -27.26 27.58
C ARG A 154 8.64 -26.61 27.83
N LEU A 155 9.35 -26.23 26.76
CA LEU A 155 10.71 -25.70 26.81
C LEU A 155 10.73 -24.18 26.60
N THR A 156 9.83 -23.66 25.77
CA THR A 156 9.75 -22.24 25.43
C THR A 156 8.33 -21.82 25.07
N PRO A 157 7.90 -20.58 25.37
CA PRO A 157 6.63 -20.04 24.88
C PRO A 157 6.63 -19.79 23.36
N LEU A 158 7.78 -19.82 22.70
CA LEU A 158 7.90 -19.56 21.27
C LEU A 158 7.30 -20.69 20.42
N VAL A 159 6.67 -20.31 19.31
CA VAL A 159 6.05 -21.23 18.35
C VAL A 159 6.83 -21.27 17.03
N ALA A 160 6.84 -22.41 16.34
CA ALA A 160 7.47 -22.46 15.03
C ALA A 160 6.69 -21.62 13.99
N LYS A 161 7.43 -20.85 13.18
CA LYS A 161 6.93 -20.12 12.01
C LYS A 161 7.43 -20.81 10.75
N THR A 162 6.59 -20.94 9.72
CA THR A 162 6.98 -21.45 8.39
C THR A 162 7.03 -20.30 7.41
N ASN A 163 7.83 -20.43 6.36
CA ASN A 163 7.80 -19.46 5.28
C ASN A 163 6.54 -19.63 4.41
N ASN A 164 6.23 -18.57 3.68
CA ASN A 164 5.30 -18.51 2.58
C ASN A 164 6.10 -18.06 1.36
N THR A 165 6.21 -18.92 0.35
CA THR A 165 7.11 -18.73 -0.79
C THR A 165 6.88 -17.41 -1.52
N THR A 166 5.65 -16.86 -1.51
CA THR A 166 5.34 -15.60 -2.20
C THR A 166 5.82 -14.35 -1.48
N ARG A 167 6.28 -14.44 -0.21
CA ARG A 167 6.67 -13.29 0.61
C ARG A 167 7.97 -13.56 1.35
N TRP A 168 9.06 -12.98 0.88
CA TRP A 168 10.40 -13.18 1.45
C TRP A 168 10.50 -12.80 2.95
N SER A 169 9.69 -11.85 3.43
CA SER A 169 9.63 -11.46 4.85
C SER A 169 9.23 -12.62 5.78
N SER A 170 8.45 -13.58 5.26
CA SER A 170 8.11 -14.80 6.00
C SER A 170 9.33 -15.74 6.16
N THR A 171 10.22 -15.79 5.17
CA THR A 171 11.50 -16.49 5.26
C THR A 171 12.37 -15.84 6.34
N TYR A 172 12.49 -14.52 6.35
CA TYR A 172 13.19 -13.80 7.41
C TYR A 172 12.62 -14.13 8.80
N SER A 173 11.29 -14.03 8.98
CA SER A 173 10.62 -14.37 10.24
C SER A 173 10.81 -15.82 10.67
N MET A 174 10.84 -16.76 9.72
CA MET A 174 11.13 -18.18 9.98
C MET A 174 12.57 -18.38 10.44
N LEU A 175 13.55 -17.83 9.72
CA LEU A 175 14.97 -17.96 10.07
C LEU A 175 15.29 -17.30 11.42
N LYS A 176 14.70 -16.13 11.68
CA LYS A 176 14.76 -15.47 12.99
C LYS A 176 14.21 -16.36 14.09
N ARG A 177 12.99 -16.90 13.90
CA ARG A 177 12.37 -17.81 14.88
C ARG A 177 13.17 -19.09 15.08
N TYR A 178 13.73 -19.66 14.01
CA TYR A 178 14.63 -20.80 14.11
C TYR A 178 15.81 -20.49 15.01
N ASN A 179 16.47 -19.34 14.80
CA ASN A 179 17.62 -18.93 15.61
C ASN A 179 17.27 -18.74 17.10
N GLU A 180 16.05 -18.29 17.41
CA GLU A 180 15.54 -18.16 18.79
C GLU A 180 15.26 -19.51 19.45
N ILE A 181 14.88 -20.55 18.69
CA ILE A 181 14.47 -21.85 19.26
C ILE A 181 15.52 -22.95 19.14
N LYS A 182 16.57 -22.79 18.32
CA LYS A 182 17.51 -23.87 17.96
C LYS A 182 18.20 -24.54 19.15
N SER A 183 18.44 -23.80 20.24
CA SER A 183 19.04 -24.34 21.48
C SER A 183 18.12 -25.33 22.20
N PHE A 184 16.80 -25.14 22.14
CA PHE A 184 15.83 -26.02 22.80
C PHE A 184 15.58 -27.32 22.02
N LEU A 185 15.96 -27.38 20.74
CA LEU A 185 15.67 -28.54 19.89
C LEU A 185 16.34 -29.82 20.39
N ILE A 186 17.48 -29.69 21.09
CA ILE A 186 18.19 -30.82 21.73
C ILE A 186 17.31 -31.49 22.79
N ASP A 187 16.55 -30.69 23.54
CA ASP A 187 15.78 -31.16 24.71
C ASP A 187 14.39 -31.70 24.34
N ILE A 188 13.99 -31.61 23.06
CA ILE A 188 12.69 -32.15 22.58
C ILE A 188 12.67 -33.68 22.62
N ASN A 189 13.84 -34.34 22.52
CA ASN A 189 14.01 -35.79 22.53
C ASN A 189 13.03 -36.50 21.57
N ASP A 190 13.08 -36.11 20.29
CA ASP A 190 12.28 -36.68 19.20
C ASP A 190 13.18 -36.96 18.00
N ASN A 191 13.42 -38.24 17.73
CA ASN A 191 14.26 -38.70 16.61
C ASN A 191 13.84 -38.09 15.26
N ASN A 192 12.55 -37.79 15.06
CA ASN A 192 12.08 -37.18 13.80
C ASN A 192 12.43 -35.69 13.68
N ILE A 193 12.71 -35.02 14.80
CA ILE A 193 13.24 -33.67 14.85
C ILE A 193 14.76 -33.73 14.71
N ASP A 194 15.42 -34.67 15.39
CA ASP A 194 16.87 -34.79 15.37
C ASP A 194 17.44 -35.02 13.97
N VAL A 195 16.78 -35.83 13.14
CA VAL A 195 17.19 -36.05 11.73
C VAL A 195 17.04 -34.82 10.83
N LEU A 196 16.24 -33.83 11.25
CA LEU A 196 16.00 -32.58 10.50
C LEU A 196 16.86 -31.42 11.02
N ARG A 197 17.65 -31.63 12.06
CA ARG A 197 18.49 -30.57 12.62
C ARG A 197 19.60 -30.21 11.64
N LEU A 198 19.82 -28.90 11.52
CA LEU A 198 20.94 -28.38 10.77
C LEU A 198 22.25 -28.78 11.44
N ASN A 199 23.26 -29.01 10.62
CA ASN A 199 24.63 -29.17 11.10
C ASN A 199 25.26 -27.80 11.43
N VAL A 200 26.45 -27.83 12.05
CA VAL A 200 27.14 -26.60 12.52
C VAL A 200 27.46 -25.63 11.37
N VAL A 201 27.71 -26.12 10.16
CA VAL A 201 28.01 -25.29 8.99
C VAL A 201 26.74 -24.58 8.50
N GLU A 202 25.66 -25.33 8.34
CA GLU A 202 24.34 -24.81 7.96
C GLU A 202 23.82 -23.81 8.98
N ASP A 203 24.00 -24.07 10.28
CA ASP A 203 23.62 -23.14 11.34
C ASP A 203 24.36 -21.81 11.28
N ARG A 204 25.66 -21.86 10.93
CA ARG A 204 26.45 -20.64 10.72
C ARG A 204 25.98 -19.90 9.49
N GLU A 205 25.68 -20.61 8.40
CA GLU A 205 25.13 -20.02 7.18
C GLU A 205 23.80 -19.29 7.46
N VAL A 206 22.86 -19.91 8.17
CA VAL A 206 21.59 -19.28 8.57
C VAL A 206 21.85 -18.03 9.42
N THR A 207 22.80 -18.10 10.36
CA THR A 207 23.13 -16.96 11.24
C THR A 207 23.69 -15.79 10.42
N THR A 208 24.60 -16.06 9.48
CA THR A 208 25.17 -15.02 8.60
C THR A 208 24.13 -14.44 7.65
N LEU A 209 23.26 -15.29 7.07
CA LEU A 209 22.17 -14.84 6.22
C LEU A 209 21.21 -13.94 7.00
N LEU A 210 20.85 -14.32 8.24
CA LEU A 210 19.91 -13.56 9.06
C LEU A 210 20.37 -12.13 9.32
N THR A 211 21.67 -11.90 9.55
CA THR A 211 22.22 -10.54 9.69
C THR A 211 21.98 -9.69 8.46
N LYS A 212 22.21 -10.23 7.25
CA LYS A 212 21.93 -9.51 5.99
C LYS A 212 20.44 -9.22 5.83
N LEU A 213 19.60 -10.21 6.14
CA LEU A 213 18.14 -10.07 6.01
C LEU A 213 17.55 -9.06 6.99
N GLU A 214 18.17 -8.84 8.15
CA GLU A 214 17.71 -7.85 9.12
C GLU A 214 17.83 -6.42 8.54
N ASP A 215 18.98 -6.08 7.95
CA ASP A 215 19.20 -4.80 7.28
C ASP A 215 18.26 -4.62 6.08
N LEU A 216 18.13 -5.65 5.24
CA LEU A 216 17.24 -5.64 4.08
C LEU A 216 15.74 -5.57 4.47
N ASN A 217 15.38 -6.07 5.66
CA ASN A 217 14.02 -5.96 6.18
C ASN A 217 13.72 -4.52 6.60
N ALA A 218 14.68 -3.81 7.19
CA ALA A 218 14.53 -2.38 7.49
C ALA A 218 14.28 -1.56 6.22
N ILE A 219 14.91 -1.93 5.10
CA ILE A 219 14.68 -1.31 3.79
C ILE A 219 13.26 -1.53 3.29
N THR A 220 12.73 -2.76 3.42
CA THR A 220 11.33 -3.03 3.07
C THR A 220 10.35 -2.18 3.90
N LEU A 221 10.59 -2.04 5.21
CA LEU A 221 9.76 -1.19 6.06
C LEU A 221 9.83 0.28 5.65
N ALA A 222 11.02 0.78 5.30
CA ALA A 222 11.21 2.15 4.82
C ALA A 222 10.45 2.40 3.50
N LEU A 223 10.55 1.49 2.53
CA LEU A 223 9.80 1.57 1.26
C LEU A 223 8.28 1.49 1.46
N GLN A 224 7.85 0.78 2.51
CA GLN A 224 6.44 0.66 2.87
C GLN A 224 5.91 1.88 3.62
N SER A 225 6.77 2.74 4.18
CA SER A 225 6.32 3.88 4.97
C SER A 225 5.41 4.82 4.18
N GLU A 226 4.42 5.40 4.85
CA GLU A 226 3.45 6.29 4.21
C GLU A 226 4.11 7.58 3.69
N ASP A 227 5.20 8.02 4.32
CA ASP A 227 5.96 9.21 3.96
C ASP A 227 7.03 8.97 2.89
N CYS A 228 7.30 7.71 2.51
CA CYS A 228 8.30 7.38 1.49
C CYS A 228 7.90 7.97 0.13
N SER A 229 8.73 8.85 -0.42
CA SER A 229 8.54 9.44 -1.75
C SER A 229 9.34 8.66 -2.81
N LEU A 230 9.10 8.97 -4.10
CA LEU A 230 9.93 8.45 -5.19
C LEU A 230 11.40 8.82 -5.05
N LEU A 231 11.72 9.99 -4.46
CA LEU A 231 13.10 10.38 -4.17
C LEU A 231 13.71 9.47 -3.10
N ASP A 232 13.00 9.24 -2.00
CA ASP A 232 13.49 8.39 -0.91
C ASP A 232 13.69 6.95 -1.39
N ALA A 233 12.74 6.40 -2.14
CA ALA A 233 12.85 5.06 -2.70
C ALA A 233 14.06 4.93 -3.65
N ARG A 234 14.34 5.96 -4.47
CA ARG A 234 15.51 5.98 -5.34
C ARG A 234 16.81 6.02 -4.54
N GLN A 235 16.89 6.86 -3.51
CA GLN A 235 18.06 6.93 -2.63
C GLN A 235 18.30 5.61 -1.89
N ILE A 236 17.24 4.97 -1.40
CA ILE A 236 17.30 3.65 -0.79
C ILE A 236 17.87 2.63 -1.78
N PHE A 237 17.36 2.59 -3.01
CA PHE A 237 17.86 1.66 -4.03
C PHE A 237 19.30 1.95 -4.44
N ASP A 238 19.70 3.21 -4.55
CA ASP A 238 21.10 3.57 -4.85
C ASP A 238 22.03 3.06 -3.73
N THR A 239 21.66 3.23 -2.46
CA THR A 239 22.39 2.65 -1.32
C THR A 239 22.45 1.11 -1.38
N VAL A 240 21.33 0.44 -1.70
CA VAL A 240 21.32 -1.03 -1.85
C VAL A 240 22.27 -1.48 -2.95
N ILE A 241 22.31 -0.76 -4.08
CA ILE A 241 23.19 -1.10 -5.21
C ILE A 241 24.66 -0.90 -4.84
N GLU A 242 24.99 0.09 -4.01
CA GLU A 242 26.36 0.29 -3.51
C GLU A 242 26.83 -0.91 -2.67
N ASP A 243 25.97 -1.43 -1.79
CA ASP A 243 26.30 -2.58 -0.93
C ASP A 243 26.15 -3.94 -1.65
N TYR A 244 25.22 -4.01 -2.62
CA TYR A 244 24.88 -5.21 -3.40
C TYR A 244 24.84 -4.87 -4.90
N PRO A 245 26.00 -4.86 -5.59
CA PRO A 245 26.07 -4.45 -7.00
C PRO A 245 25.14 -5.23 -7.95
N ASP A 246 24.92 -6.52 -7.67
CA ASP A 246 24.01 -7.37 -8.46
C ASP A 246 22.54 -6.92 -8.37
N ALA A 247 22.17 -6.15 -7.33
CA ALA A 247 20.85 -5.55 -7.19
C ALA A 247 20.52 -4.58 -8.34
N ALA A 248 21.53 -4.04 -9.03
CA ALA A 248 21.34 -3.16 -10.17
C ALA A 248 20.49 -3.81 -11.28
N ALA A 249 20.55 -5.15 -11.42
CA ALA A 249 19.74 -5.89 -12.39
C ALA A 249 18.22 -5.73 -12.18
N ARG A 250 17.79 -5.43 -10.94
CA ARG A 250 16.39 -5.24 -10.55
C ARG A 250 16.04 -3.82 -10.15
N LEU A 251 16.98 -3.11 -9.52
CA LEU A 251 16.74 -1.85 -8.82
C LEU A 251 17.27 -0.62 -9.56
N ASP A 252 18.08 -0.78 -10.61
CA ASP A 252 18.59 0.37 -11.36
C ASP A 252 17.49 1.08 -12.16
N ARG A 253 17.67 2.39 -12.37
CA ARG A 253 16.74 3.25 -13.12
C ARG A 253 16.56 2.83 -14.59
N SER A 254 17.56 2.16 -15.16
CA SER A 254 17.60 1.76 -16.57
C SER A 254 17.12 0.32 -16.82
N THR A 255 16.69 -0.39 -15.77
CA THR A 255 16.16 -1.75 -15.93
C THR A 255 14.92 -1.75 -16.80
N ALA A 256 14.73 -2.82 -17.59
CA ALA A 256 13.54 -2.97 -18.43
C ALA A 256 12.23 -3.14 -17.63
N ILE A 257 12.33 -3.32 -16.30
CA ILE A 257 11.18 -3.40 -15.40
C ILE A 257 10.57 -2.01 -15.24
N VAL A 258 11.40 -0.95 -15.10
CA VAL A 258 10.97 0.45 -15.06
C VAL A 258 10.47 0.87 -16.44
N LYS A 259 9.17 1.17 -16.55
CA LYS A 259 8.51 1.42 -17.86
C LYS A 259 8.69 2.85 -18.35
N ASN A 260 8.81 3.81 -17.45
CA ASN A 260 8.87 5.24 -17.79
C ASN A 260 10.01 5.96 -17.06
N PRO A 261 11.28 5.60 -17.31
CA PRO A 261 12.43 6.12 -16.55
C PRO A 261 12.55 7.65 -16.61
N ALA A 262 12.33 8.27 -17.77
CA ALA A 262 12.38 9.73 -17.89
C ALA A 262 11.29 10.46 -17.08
N PHE A 263 10.13 9.81 -16.85
CA PHE A 263 9.09 10.35 -16.00
C PHE A 263 9.51 10.26 -14.53
N GLU A 264 9.94 9.08 -14.08
CA GLU A 264 10.40 8.86 -12.70
C GLU A 264 11.60 9.75 -12.34
N ASP A 265 12.64 9.80 -13.18
CA ASP A 265 13.80 10.68 -12.99
C ASP A 265 13.40 12.16 -12.93
N GLY A 266 12.43 12.56 -13.78
CA GLY A 266 11.88 13.91 -13.76
C GLY A 266 11.20 14.24 -12.43
N VAL A 267 10.39 13.32 -11.90
CA VAL A 267 9.71 13.45 -10.60
C VAL A 267 10.72 13.51 -9.46
N VAL A 268 11.73 12.62 -9.46
CA VAL A 268 12.81 12.60 -8.46
C VAL A 268 13.57 13.93 -8.44
N LYS A 269 13.90 14.50 -9.62
CA LYS A 269 14.56 15.82 -9.71
C LYS A 269 13.68 16.97 -9.21
N VAL A 270 12.37 16.90 -9.42
CA VAL A 270 11.42 17.88 -8.88
C VAL A 270 11.36 17.80 -7.36
N LEU A 271 11.27 16.60 -6.79
CA LEU A 271 11.27 16.35 -5.34
C LEU A 271 12.57 16.81 -4.68
N LEU A 272 13.71 16.60 -5.35
CA LEU A 272 15.03 17.06 -4.91
C LEU A 272 15.20 18.59 -5.00
N GLY A 273 14.30 19.31 -5.69
CA GLY A 273 14.44 20.74 -5.98
C GLY A 273 15.44 21.06 -7.10
N SER A 274 16.00 20.05 -7.79
CA SER A 274 17.01 20.18 -8.84
C SER A 274 16.38 20.38 -10.24
N LYS A 275 15.38 21.25 -10.34
CA LYS A 275 14.59 21.44 -11.58
C LYS A 275 15.42 21.94 -12.77
N ALA A 276 16.52 22.65 -12.50
CA ALA A 276 17.43 23.15 -13.53
C ALA A 276 18.23 22.03 -14.23
N SER A 277 18.32 20.84 -13.63
CA SER A 277 19.00 19.67 -14.22
C SER A 277 18.07 18.74 -15.00
N LEU A 278 16.79 19.13 -15.20
CA LEU A 278 15.86 18.40 -16.03
C LEU A 278 16.32 18.40 -17.49
N THR A 279 16.42 17.22 -18.08
CA THR A 279 16.63 17.10 -19.53
C THR A 279 15.36 17.49 -20.28
N SER A 280 15.47 17.78 -21.59
CA SER A 280 14.29 18.06 -22.41
C SER A 280 13.30 16.89 -22.43
N VAL A 281 13.79 15.65 -22.35
CA VAL A 281 12.95 14.44 -22.37
C VAL A 281 12.21 14.29 -21.05
N GLU A 282 12.90 14.46 -19.91
CA GLU A 282 12.29 14.43 -18.58
C GLU A 282 11.25 15.54 -18.43
N ALA A 283 11.61 16.78 -18.80
CA ALA A 283 10.70 17.92 -18.72
C ALA A 283 9.42 17.73 -19.56
N GLN A 284 9.53 17.05 -20.70
CA GLN A 284 8.39 16.69 -21.53
C GLN A 284 7.56 15.56 -20.91
N ALA A 285 8.20 14.56 -20.30
CA ALA A 285 7.53 13.45 -19.63
C ALA A 285 6.69 13.94 -18.44
N ILE A 286 7.19 14.88 -17.65
CA ILE A 286 6.49 15.43 -16.48
C ILE A 286 5.65 16.68 -16.77
N LYS A 287 5.38 17.01 -18.04
CA LYS A 287 4.67 18.25 -18.43
C LYS A 287 3.32 18.42 -17.73
N ALA A 288 2.62 17.31 -17.47
CA ALA A 288 1.31 17.29 -16.81
C ALA A 288 1.38 17.75 -15.35
N LEU A 289 2.56 17.69 -14.72
CA LEU A 289 2.79 18.09 -13.32
C LEU A 289 3.09 19.59 -13.17
N ARG A 290 3.17 20.36 -14.27
CA ARG A 290 3.38 21.80 -14.19
C ARG A 290 2.16 22.49 -13.57
N ASP A 291 2.42 23.42 -12.64
CA ASP A 291 1.37 24.24 -12.07
C ASP A 291 0.95 25.32 -13.06
N SER A 292 -0.31 25.26 -13.50
CA SER A 292 -0.91 26.24 -14.40
C SER A 292 -1.00 27.64 -13.77
N GLN A 293 -0.98 27.74 -12.44
CA GLN A 293 -0.99 29.03 -11.72
C GLN A 293 0.37 29.75 -11.65
N ALA A 294 1.48 29.07 -11.96
CA ALA A 294 2.80 29.72 -11.98
C ALA A 294 2.98 30.73 -13.14
N ARG A 295 2.04 30.78 -14.10
CA ARG A 295 2.07 31.70 -15.25
C ARG A 295 1.50 33.10 -15.00
N GLN A 296 0.95 33.41 -13.81
CA GLN A 296 0.36 34.72 -13.48
C GLN A 296 1.17 35.55 -12.47
N GLY A 297 2.49 35.32 -12.38
CA GLY A 297 3.38 36.25 -11.69
C GLY A 297 3.72 37.47 -12.54
N SER A 298 2.73 38.26 -12.98
CA SER A 298 3.01 39.63 -13.40
C SER A 298 3.24 40.46 -12.15
N GLU A 299 4.42 41.09 -12.06
CA GLU A 299 4.75 42.09 -11.06
C GLU A 299 3.80 43.29 -11.17
N GLU A 300 2.61 43.19 -10.59
CA GLU A 300 1.80 44.35 -10.24
C GLU A 300 1.78 44.49 -8.73
N GLY A 301 2.47 45.52 -8.26
CA GLY A 301 2.60 45.86 -6.85
C GLY A 301 1.25 46.20 -6.23
N ALA A 302 0.62 45.20 -5.61
CA ALA A 302 -0.46 45.43 -4.66
C ALA A 302 0.13 45.64 -3.26
N ALA A 303 -0.18 46.78 -2.65
CA ALA A 303 0.25 47.12 -1.30
C ALA A 303 -0.18 46.04 -0.28
N VAL A 304 0.82 45.47 0.40
CA VAL A 304 0.64 44.42 1.41
C VAL A 304 0.17 45.05 2.73
N PRO A 305 -0.96 44.61 3.33
CA PRO A 305 -1.35 45.04 4.67
C PRO A 305 -0.30 44.61 5.70
N ALA A 306 -0.01 45.47 6.67
CA ALA A 306 0.98 45.22 7.71
C ALA A 306 0.57 44.04 8.61
N LEU A 307 1.17 42.86 8.37
CA LEU A 307 0.99 41.66 9.20
C LEU A 307 1.56 41.85 10.61
N SER A 308 0.90 41.26 11.61
CA SER A 308 1.33 41.23 13.00
C SER A 308 2.62 40.42 13.21
N LEU A 309 3.27 40.58 14.37
CA LEU A 309 4.51 39.88 14.71
C LEU A 309 4.32 38.35 14.79
N ALA A 310 3.14 37.90 15.25
CA ALA A 310 2.79 36.48 15.34
C ALA A 310 2.60 35.84 13.96
N GLU A 311 1.96 36.52 13.02
CA GLU A 311 1.81 36.05 11.64
C GLU A 311 3.15 35.98 10.91
N ARG A 312 4.06 36.93 11.18
CA ARG A 312 5.45 36.90 10.68
C ARG A 312 6.26 35.74 11.27
N ALA A 313 6.06 35.42 12.55
CA ALA A 313 6.73 34.29 13.20
C ALA A 313 6.21 32.93 12.70
N LEU A 314 4.90 32.79 12.48
CA LEU A 314 4.28 31.57 11.95
C LEU A 314 4.60 31.35 10.46
N LYS A 315 4.66 32.42 9.65
CA LYS A 315 5.19 32.33 8.28
C LYS A 315 6.68 32.00 8.23
N LYS A 316 7.49 32.40 9.22
CA LYS A 316 8.91 32.01 9.28
C LYS A 316 9.12 30.51 9.58
N LYS A 317 8.15 29.84 10.24
CA LYS A 317 8.16 28.36 10.40
C LYS A 317 7.58 27.62 9.19
N LYS A 318 6.64 28.23 8.45
CA LYS A 318 6.24 27.80 7.10
C LYS A 318 7.19 28.40 6.07
N VAL A 319 8.42 27.90 5.96
CA VAL A 319 9.19 28.10 4.72
C VAL A 319 8.47 27.32 3.62
N MET A 320 7.41 27.94 3.07
CA MET A 320 6.92 27.60 1.76
C MET A 320 8.14 27.74 0.85
N GLY A 321 8.62 26.63 0.30
CA GLY A 321 9.62 26.66 -0.75
C GLY A 321 9.18 27.66 -1.83
N ALA A 322 10.15 28.30 -2.47
CA ALA A 322 9.89 29.25 -3.56
C ALA A 322 8.81 28.69 -4.52
N PRO A 323 7.93 29.55 -5.07
CA PRO A 323 6.84 29.11 -5.96
C PRO A 323 7.41 28.18 -7.03
N SER A 324 6.96 26.92 -6.97
CA SER A 324 7.46 25.86 -7.82
C SER A 324 6.69 25.90 -9.14
N VAL A 325 7.40 25.77 -10.27
CA VAL A 325 6.78 25.56 -11.59
C VAL A 325 6.02 24.24 -11.66
N TYR A 326 6.31 23.30 -10.76
CA TYR A 326 5.67 21.99 -10.67
C TYR A 326 4.91 21.85 -9.36
N LYS A 327 3.85 21.06 -9.40
CA LYS A 327 3.11 20.62 -8.22
C LYS A 327 4.02 19.90 -7.23
N ASP A 328 3.62 19.89 -5.97
CA ASP A 328 4.20 18.96 -5.01
C ASP A 328 3.97 17.54 -5.51
N CYS A 329 5.04 16.79 -5.77
CA CYS A 329 4.97 15.47 -6.39
C CYS A 329 4.90 14.33 -5.36
N ARG A 330 4.78 14.62 -4.06
CA ARG A 330 4.72 13.58 -3.00
C ARG A 330 3.50 12.65 -3.11
N PHE A 331 2.44 13.09 -3.79
CA PHE A 331 1.27 12.25 -4.10
C PHE A 331 1.54 11.15 -5.13
N LEU A 332 2.62 11.26 -5.91
CA LEU A 332 3.09 10.20 -6.80
C LEU A 332 3.82 9.16 -5.94
N ARG A 333 3.07 8.12 -5.56
CA ARG A 333 3.57 7.12 -4.61
C ARG A 333 4.54 6.17 -5.30
N PRO A 334 5.64 5.79 -4.65
CA PRO A 334 6.57 4.79 -5.19
C PRO A 334 6.00 3.36 -5.11
N THR A 335 4.89 3.14 -4.40
CA THR A 335 4.33 1.82 -4.14
C THR A 335 2.82 1.81 -4.26
N SER A 336 2.26 0.64 -4.57
CA SER A 336 0.84 0.33 -4.46
C SER A 336 0.45 -0.25 -3.09
N ASN A 337 1.32 -0.15 -2.07
CA ASN A 337 1.12 -0.78 -0.76
C ASN A 337 -0.15 -0.32 -0.04
N MET A 338 -0.72 0.84 -0.37
CA MET A 338 -2.01 1.25 0.17
C MET A 338 -3.14 0.29 -0.24
N CYS A 339 -3.08 -0.24 -1.47
CA CYS A 339 -4.01 -1.25 -1.94
C CYS A 339 -3.78 -2.57 -1.18
N GLU A 340 -2.53 -3.01 -1.01
CA GLU A 340 -2.23 -4.22 -0.23
C GLU A 340 -2.71 -4.11 1.23
N ARG A 341 -2.47 -2.96 1.89
CA ARG A 341 -2.97 -2.69 3.25
C ARG A 341 -4.49 -2.73 3.31
N PHE A 342 -5.14 -2.12 2.33
CA PHE A 342 -6.59 -2.14 2.21
C PHE A 342 -7.10 -3.57 2.00
N SER A 343 -6.47 -4.37 1.14
CA SER A 343 -6.77 -5.78 0.91
C SER A 343 -6.55 -6.65 2.15
N SER A 344 -5.52 -6.37 2.96
CA SER A 344 -5.29 -7.07 4.23
C SER A 344 -6.36 -6.72 5.27
N ALA A 345 -6.71 -5.44 5.43
CA ALA A 345 -7.82 -5.01 6.29
C ALA A 345 -9.16 -5.62 5.83
N THR A 346 -9.36 -5.67 4.52
CA THR A 346 -10.50 -6.30 3.87
C THR A 346 -10.59 -7.79 4.18
N LYS A 347 -9.48 -8.53 4.09
CA LYS A 347 -9.42 -9.95 4.44
C LYS A 347 -9.80 -10.22 5.90
N LEU A 348 -9.40 -9.34 6.83
CA LEU A 348 -9.82 -9.43 8.24
C LEU A 348 -11.32 -9.16 8.42
N ALA A 349 -11.89 -8.26 7.61
CA ALA A 349 -13.32 -7.96 7.65
C ALA A 349 -14.21 -9.11 7.15
N VAL A 350 -13.71 -9.99 6.25
CA VAL A 350 -14.42 -11.18 5.74
C VAL A 350 -14.23 -12.42 6.63
N GLY A 351 -14.07 -12.26 7.95
CA GLY A 351 -13.88 -13.41 8.86
C GLY A 351 -14.96 -14.50 8.69
N ASP A 352 -14.74 -15.69 9.27
CA ASP A 352 -15.56 -16.91 9.05
C ASP A 352 -17.10 -16.73 9.13
N ARG A 353 -17.57 -15.72 9.88
CA ARG A 353 -19.00 -15.40 10.07
C ARG A 353 -19.60 -14.47 9.01
N ARG A 354 -18.76 -13.89 8.13
CA ARG A 354 -19.13 -12.90 7.10
C ARG A 354 -18.92 -13.42 5.68
N CYS A 355 -18.60 -14.71 5.51
CA CYS A 355 -18.44 -15.35 4.20
C CYS A 355 -19.72 -15.37 3.34
N SER A 356 -20.89 -15.10 3.94
CA SER A 356 -22.19 -15.06 3.24
C SER A 356 -22.61 -13.64 2.80
N ILE A 357 -21.76 -12.62 2.98
CA ILE A 357 -22.03 -11.27 2.48
C ILE A 357 -21.95 -11.29 0.96
N THR A 358 -22.93 -10.68 0.28
CA THR A 358 -22.91 -10.55 -1.18
C THR A 358 -21.77 -9.63 -1.63
N PRO A 359 -21.14 -9.85 -2.79
CA PRO A 359 -20.08 -8.97 -3.31
C PRO A 359 -20.47 -7.49 -3.23
N LYS A 360 -21.67 -7.13 -3.67
CA LYS A 360 -22.19 -5.77 -3.59
C LYS A 360 -22.22 -5.18 -2.18
N ASN A 361 -22.76 -5.90 -1.20
CA ASN A 361 -22.83 -5.39 0.18
C ASN A 361 -21.43 -5.24 0.78
N PHE A 362 -20.51 -6.10 0.35
CA PHE A 362 -19.12 -6.07 0.77
C PHE A 362 -18.37 -4.87 0.17
N GLU A 363 -18.57 -4.60 -1.12
CA GLU A 363 -18.05 -3.41 -1.82
C GLU A 363 -18.51 -2.12 -1.12
N GLU A 364 -19.82 -1.98 -0.88
CA GLU A 364 -20.39 -0.80 -0.21
C GLU A 364 -19.81 -0.60 1.20
N GLN A 365 -19.61 -1.67 1.98
CA GLN A 365 -19.03 -1.59 3.33
C GLN A 365 -17.59 -1.08 3.31
N LEU A 366 -16.76 -1.64 2.44
CA LEU A 366 -15.35 -1.27 2.37
C LEU A 366 -15.14 0.10 1.74
N PHE A 367 -15.97 0.46 0.75
CA PHE A 367 -15.97 1.80 0.19
C PHE A 367 -16.22 2.86 1.27
N LEU A 368 -17.26 2.67 2.09
CA LEU A 368 -17.57 3.57 3.20
C LEU A 368 -16.48 3.55 4.27
N ARG A 369 -15.89 2.39 4.57
CA ARG A 369 -14.83 2.25 5.57
C ARG A 369 -13.54 2.94 5.16
N ALA A 370 -13.14 2.85 3.90
CA ALA A 370 -11.97 3.52 3.35
C ALA A 370 -12.17 5.04 3.25
N ASN A 371 -13.40 5.47 2.93
CA ASN A 371 -13.77 6.87 2.81
C ASN A 371 -14.48 7.40 4.06
N ILE A 372 -14.11 6.89 5.25
CA ILE A 372 -14.75 7.27 6.52
C ILE A 372 -14.72 8.78 6.80
N HIS A 373 -13.70 9.48 6.30
CA HIS A 373 -13.56 10.92 6.48
C HIS A 373 -14.58 11.75 5.68
N PHE A 374 -15.35 11.12 4.78
CA PHE A 374 -16.38 11.78 3.98
C PHE A 374 -17.78 11.70 4.57
N TRP A 375 -18.00 10.97 5.66
CA TRP A 375 -19.33 10.84 6.24
C TRP A 375 -19.31 10.77 7.76
N THR A 376 -20.40 11.22 8.38
CA THR A 376 -20.57 11.20 9.83
C THR A 376 -21.89 10.54 10.22
N THR A 377 -22.08 10.32 11.52
CA THR A 377 -23.35 9.84 12.06
C THR A 377 -24.52 10.78 11.71
N GLU A 378 -24.28 12.09 11.60
CA GLU A 378 -25.29 13.06 11.17
C GLU A 378 -25.72 12.85 9.72
N ASP A 379 -24.77 12.55 8.83
CA ASP A 379 -25.09 12.19 7.43
C ASP A 379 -26.00 10.95 7.40
N VAL A 380 -25.66 9.91 8.18
CA VAL A 380 -26.48 8.68 8.29
C VAL A 380 -27.88 9.00 8.79
N GLN A 381 -28.02 9.76 9.87
CA GLN A 381 -29.31 10.15 10.44
C GLN A 381 -30.14 10.98 9.45
N ALA A 382 -29.51 11.90 8.72
CA ALA A 382 -30.19 12.67 7.69
C ALA A 382 -30.73 11.78 6.56
N MET A 383 -29.96 10.78 6.14
CA MET A 383 -30.40 9.82 5.13
C MET A 383 -31.53 8.93 5.66
N MET A 384 -31.43 8.42 6.89
CA MET A 384 -32.49 7.61 7.52
C MET A 384 -33.79 8.39 7.64
N ARG A 385 -33.75 9.65 8.09
CA ARG A 385 -34.96 10.51 8.12
C ARG A 385 -35.55 10.74 6.73
N THR A 386 -34.72 10.91 5.71
CA THR A 386 -35.17 11.06 4.32
C THR A 386 -35.81 9.78 3.81
N LEU A 387 -35.23 8.62 4.14
CA LEU A 387 -35.78 7.31 3.80
C LEU A 387 -37.07 7.02 4.57
N GLU A 388 -37.16 7.37 5.85
CA GLU A 388 -38.38 7.25 6.67
C GLU A 388 -39.51 8.12 6.14
N LEU A 389 -39.21 9.36 5.70
CA LEU A 389 -40.16 10.24 5.02
C LEU A 389 -40.60 9.70 3.64
N LEU A 390 -39.75 8.91 2.97
CA LEU A 390 -40.09 8.18 1.75
C LEU A 390 -40.77 6.83 2.05
N ALA A 391 -40.62 6.30 3.27
CA ALA A 391 -41.06 4.99 3.72
C ALA A 391 -42.29 5.04 4.66
N GLU A 392 -43.23 5.95 4.39
CA GLU A 392 -44.67 5.64 4.59
C GLU A 392 -45.12 4.42 3.75
N VAL A 393 -44.20 3.78 3.00
CA VAL A 393 -44.29 2.39 2.55
C VAL A 393 -43.05 1.60 3.04
N SER A 394 -43.24 0.94 4.19
CA SER A 394 -42.57 -0.27 4.72
C SER A 394 -41.06 -0.47 4.47
N VAL A 395 -40.22 -0.40 5.53
CA VAL A 395 -39.02 -1.25 5.63
C VAL A 395 -38.68 -1.61 7.08
N SER A 396 -38.59 -2.91 7.35
CA SER A 396 -37.90 -3.48 8.51
C SER A 396 -36.82 -4.45 8.01
N LEU A 397 -35.64 -3.97 7.61
CA LEU A 397 -34.48 -4.85 7.32
C LEU A 397 -33.10 -4.15 7.29
N GLU A 398 -32.98 -2.82 7.22
CA GLU A 398 -31.66 -2.15 7.07
C GLU A 398 -30.90 -1.86 8.39
N MET A 399 -31.51 -2.04 9.57
CA MET A 399 -30.88 -1.64 10.85
C MET A 399 -29.78 -2.58 11.35
N MET A 400 -29.86 -3.88 11.05
CA MET A 400 -28.85 -4.85 11.52
C MET A 400 -27.53 -4.73 10.75
N GLU A 401 -27.57 -4.29 9.49
CA GLU A 401 -26.37 -4.11 8.66
C GLU A 401 -25.57 -2.85 9.03
N LEU A 402 -26.26 -1.77 9.43
CA LEU A 402 -25.61 -0.55 9.93
C LEU A 402 -24.95 -0.77 11.30
N CYS A 403 -25.57 -1.54 12.19
CA CYS A 403 -24.93 -1.96 13.44
C CYS A 403 -23.64 -2.75 13.19
N ASN A 404 -23.58 -3.60 12.15
CA ASN A 404 -22.36 -4.34 11.80
C ASN A 404 -21.23 -3.45 11.26
N VAL A 405 -21.56 -2.30 10.65
CA VAL A 405 -20.59 -1.27 10.25
C VAL A 405 -20.15 -0.46 11.46
N MET A 406 -21.06 -0.15 12.39
CA MET A 406 -20.77 0.59 13.62
C MET A 406 -20.02 -0.23 14.68
N GLU A 407 -20.29 -1.52 14.83
CA GLU A 407 -19.49 -2.42 15.67
C GLU A 407 -18.06 -2.59 15.11
N ALA A 408 -17.88 -2.47 13.78
CA ALA A 408 -16.55 -2.37 13.18
C ALA A 408 -15.90 -0.99 13.37
N LEU A 409 -16.66 0.04 13.76
CA LEU A 409 -16.18 1.38 14.12
C LEU A 409 -15.78 1.49 15.61
N ASP A 410 -16.28 0.61 16.48
CA ASP A 410 -16.05 0.65 17.94
C ASP A 410 -14.80 -0.11 18.40
N VAL A 411 -13.92 -0.50 17.46
CA VAL A 411 -12.56 -0.94 17.81
C VAL A 411 -11.69 0.29 18.07
N LYS A 412 -11.97 0.96 19.19
CA LYS A 412 -11.03 1.85 19.88
C LYS A 412 -10.90 1.43 21.32
N ASP A 413 -9.68 1.03 21.67
CA ASP A 413 -9.02 1.18 22.98
C ASP A 413 -9.96 1.33 24.18
N ASN A 414 -10.36 0.20 24.76
CA ASN A 414 -10.60 0.05 26.19
C ASN A 414 -10.73 -1.45 26.52
N ASP A 415 -9.59 -2.13 26.66
CA ASP A 415 -9.49 -3.23 27.61
C ASP A 415 -8.59 -2.76 28.75
N GLU A 416 -9.23 -2.24 29.80
CA GLU A 416 -8.70 -2.34 31.16
C GLU A 416 -8.67 -3.83 31.54
N ASP A 417 -7.66 -4.55 31.07
CA ASP A 417 -7.10 -5.72 31.73
C ASP A 417 -5.70 -5.96 31.14
N GLY A 418 -4.69 -5.68 31.96
CA GLY A 418 -3.31 -5.49 31.52
C GLY A 418 -2.69 -6.68 30.80
N HIS A 419 -2.70 -6.66 29.48
CA HIS A 419 -1.67 -7.23 28.61
C HIS A 419 -1.50 -6.33 27.39
N SER A 420 -0.37 -5.62 27.34
CA SER A 420 0.07 -4.82 26.20
C SER A 420 0.15 -5.71 24.94
N LEU A 421 -0.84 -5.57 24.05
CA LEU A 421 -0.74 -6.00 22.66
C LEU A 421 -0.29 -4.80 21.84
N ASP A 422 0.97 -4.89 21.41
CA ASP A 422 1.68 -3.90 20.63
C ASP A 422 1.03 -3.76 19.23
N VAL A 423 0.71 -2.53 18.84
CA VAL A 423 0.13 -2.13 17.55
C VAL A 423 1.06 -2.46 16.36
N MET A 424 2.24 -3.01 16.62
CA MET A 424 3.22 -3.46 15.64
C MET A 424 2.98 -4.87 15.03
N GLU A 425 1.99 -5.65 15.48
CA GLU A 425 1.80 -7.03 14.98
C GLU A 425 0.84 -7.20 13.77
N ILE A 426 0.28 -6.11 13.20
CA ILE A 426 -0.63 -6.16 12.04
C ILE A 426 0.08 -5.95 10.68
N LEU A 427 1.41 -5.83 10.65
CA LEU A 427 2.19 -5.82 9.40
C LEU A 427 2.81 -7.18 9.02
N GLN A 428 2.36 -8.31 9.56
CA GLN A 428 2.87 -9.65 9.18
C GLN A 428 1.82 -10.75 8.94
N LEU A 429 0.70 -10.43 8.29
CA LEU A 429 -0.11 -11.41 7.53
C LEU A 429 -0.58 -10.81 6.21
#